data_AF-A0A2S7N1B0-F1
#
_entry.id   AF-A0A2S7N1B0-F1
#
_cell.length_a   1.000
_cell.length_b   1.000
_cell.length_c   1.000
_cell.angle_alpha   90.00
_cell.angle_beta   90.00
_cell.angle_gamma   90.00
#
_symmetry.space_group_name_H-M   'P 1'
#
loop_
_entity.id
_entity.type
_entity.pdbx_description
1 polymer ?
#
loop_
_entity_poly.entity_id
_entity_poly.type
_entity_poly.pdbx_seq_one_letter_code
_entity_poly.pdbx_strand_id
1 'polypeptide(L)'
;MGMFNSLSITSSALNAQRLRMDIISSNMANAETTRGTYVNGQWEPYNRKTVVLEAKNNDFSAYLNKSMENGSSFSGSGVRVKSIKEETNRVYDPTNPNADAAGYVEEENVKLVYDPSHPDADLETGYVKMPNVDPLRETVDLISATRSYEANVTAFNASKSMMMKALEIGK
;
A
#
# COMPACT_ATOMS: atom_id res chain seq x y z
N MET A 1 -19.31 4.24 -22.96
CA MET A 1 -18.32 4.88 -22.07
C MET A 1 -18.99 6.06 -21.36
N GLY A 2 -19.55 5.84 -20.16
CA GLY A 2 -20.09 6.97 -19.40
C GLY A 2 -18.95 7.87 -18.96
N MET A 3 -18.97 9.15 -19.33
CA MET A 3 -17.97 10.16 -18.94
C MET A 3 -17.75 10.16 -17.41
N PHE A 4 -18.81 9.90 -16.65
CA PHE A 4 -18.81 9.75 -15.18
C PHE A 4 -17.99 8.56 -14.64
N ASN A 5 -17.76 7.53 -15.46
CA ASN A 5 -16.94 6.39 -15.07
C ASN A 5 -15.46 6.78 -15.02
N SER A 6 -14.99 7.59 -15.98
CA SER A 6 -13.61 8.12 -15.96
C SER A 6 -13.33 8.97 -14.72
N LEU A 7 -14.32 9.77 -14.30
CA LEU A 7 -14.24 10.60 -13.10
C LEU A 7 -14.18 9.74 -11.82
N SER A 8 -15.00 8.70 -11.76
CA SER A 8 -15.05 7.75 -10.64
C SER A 8 -13.77 6.93 -10.50
N ILE A 9 -13.19 6.47 -11.62
CA ILE A 9 -11.90 5.76 -11.61
C ILE A 9 -10.81 6.70 -11.08
N THR A 10 -10.73 7.92 -11.62
CA THR A 10 -9.69 8.87 -11.24
C THR A 10 -9.82 9.32 -9.78
N SER A 11 -11.03 9.57 -9.29
CA SER A 11 -11.26 9.92 -7.87
C SER A 11 -10.84 8.79 -6.93
N SER A 12 -11.16 7.54 -7.29
CA SER A 12 -10.75 6.37 -6.52
C SER A 12 -9.22 6.19 -6.51
N ALA A 13 -8.56 6.45 -7.64
CA ALA A 13 -7.11 6.40 -7.77
C ALA A 13 -6.42 7.53 -6.96
N LEU A 14 -6.97 8.74 -6.96
CA LEU A 14 -6.45 9.86 -6.16
C LEU A 14 -6.52 9.56 -4.67
N ASN A 15 -7.64 9.00 -4.18
CA ASN A 15 -7.77 8.60 -2.78
C ASN A 15 -6.79 7.47 -2.41
N ALA A 16 -6.62 6.49 -3.29
CA ALA A 16 -5.66 5.40 -3.10
C ALA A 16 -4.21 5.90 -3.03
N GLN A 17 -3.80 6.78 -3.96
CA GLN A 17 -2.43 7.33 -3.96
C GLN A 17 -2.20 8.27 -2.78
N ARG A 18 -3.21 9.05 -2.35
CA ARG A 18 -3.11 9.86 -1.13
C ARG A 18 -2.84 9.00 0.09
N LEU A 19 -3.63 7.93 0.29
CA LEU A 19 -3.38 7.02 1.41
C LEU A 19 -1.99 6.38 1.32
N ARG A 20 -1.54 6.01 0.12
CA ARG A 20 -0.19 5.47 -0.09
C ARG A 20 0.89 6.46 0.36
N MET A 21 0.74 7.76 0.05
CA MET A 21 1.66 8.81 0.55
C MET A 21 1.60 8.94 2.07
N ASP A 22 0.41 8.92 2.66
CA ASP A 22 0.24 9.04 4.11
C ASP A 22 0.94 7.87 4.84
N ILE A 23 0.85 6.65 4.30
CA ILE A 23 1.55 5.48 4.83
C ILE A 23 3.07 5.59 4.64
N ILE A 24 3.56 6.00 3.47
CA ILE A 24 5.01 6.19 3.24
C ILE A 24 5.58 7.26 4.19
N SER A 25 4.85 8.36 4.39
CA SER A 25 5.23 9.38 5.35
C SER A 25 5.24 8.85 6.78
N SER A 26 4.28 8.00 7.15
CA SER A 26 4.23 7.35 8.45
C SER A 26 5.41 6.40 8.65
N ASN A 27 5.76 5.61 7.64
CA ASN A 27 6.94 4.74 7.68
C ASN A 27 8.21 5.58 7.90
N MET A 28 8.41 6.62 7.09
CA MET A 28 9.59 7.48 7.18
C MET A 28 9.69 8.19 8.53
N ALA A 29 8.56 8.64 9.11
CA ALA A 29 8.54 9.25 10.43
C ALA A 29 8.89 8.27 11.57
N ASN A 30 8.62 6.97 11.37
CA ASN A 30 8.89 5.93 12.35
C ASN A 30 10.14 5.09 12.03
N ALA A 31 10.98 5.54 11.09
CA ALA A 31 12.15 4.78 10.66
C ALA A 31 13.18 4.53 11.78
N GLU A 32 13.21 5.41 12.79
CA GLU A 32 14.10 5.31 13.95
C GLU A 32 13.36 4.85 15.23
N THR A 33 12.11 4.42 15.12
CA THR A 33 11.28 4.05 16.27
C THR A 33 11.53 2.60 16.69
N THR A 34 12.42 2.41 17.67
CA THR A 34 12.72 1.11 18.31
C THR A 34 11.61 0.60 19.24
N ARG A 35 10.72 1.48 19.68
CA ARG A 35 9.58 1.19 20.59
C ARG A 35 8.25 1.44 19.88
N GLY A 36 7.92 0.60 18.90
CA GLY A 36 6.71 0.73 18.08
C GLY A 36 5.49 0.07 18.71
N THR A 37 5.57 -1.23 18.98
CA THR A 37 4.49 -2.03 19.56
C THR A 37 4.93 -2.65 20.87
N TYR A 38 3.99 -2.85 21.79
CA TYR A 38 4.26 -3.54 23.05
C TYR A 38 3.56 -4.90 23.01
N VAL A 39 4.35 -5.95 22.78
CA VAL A 39 3.87 -7.33 22.65
C VAL A 39 4.60 -8.20 23.66
N ASN A 40 3.86 -9.01 24.42
CA ASN A 40 4.42 -9.96 25.39
C ASN A 40 5.39 -9.36 26.44
N GLY A 41 5.22 -8.08 26.79
CA GLY A 41 6.06 -7.42 27.79
C GLY A 41 7.37 -6.83 27.25
N GLN A 42 7.59 -6.89 25.93
CA GLN A 42 8.76 -6.30 25.26
C GLN A 42 8.32 -5.27 24.22
N TRP A 43 9.15 -4.24 24.03
CA TRP A 43 8.98 -3.28 22.93
C TRP A 43 9.54 -3.88 21.65
N GLU A 44 8.69 -3.98 20.63
CA GLU A 44 9.05 -4.36 19.27
C GLU A 44 9.19 -3.09 18.41
N PRO A 45 10.15 -3.03 17.47
CA PRO A 45 10.32 -1.87 16.60
C PRO A 45 9.16 -1.69 15.63
N TYR A 46 9.07 -0.50 15.03
CA TYR A 46 8.08 -0.25 13.99
C TYR A 46 8.29 -1.14 12.75
N ASN A 47 7.24 -1.85 12.33
CA ASN A 47 7.22 -2.59 11.07
C ASN A 47 6.72 -1.73 9.92
N ARG A 48 7.46 -1.74 8.80
CA ARG A 48 7.10 -1.03 7.57
C ARG A 48 5.73 -1.47 7.05
N LYS A 49 4.87 -0.50 6.74
CA LYS A 49 3.51 -0.72 6.23
C LYS A 49 3.44 -0.45 4.73
N THR A 50 2.70 -1.29 4.01
CA THR A 50 2.44 -1.13 2.57
C THR A 50 0.95 -1.20 2.27
N VAL A 51 0.53 -0.48 1.23
CA VAL A 51 -0.88 -0.43 0.82
C VAL A 51 -1.11 -1.45 -0.28
N VAL A 52 -2.04 -2.38 -0.06
CA VAL A 52 -2.50 -3.32 -1.09
C VAL A 52 -3.73 -2.75 -1.77
N LEU A 53 -3.62 -2.47 -3.06
CA LEU A 53 -4.71 -1.98 -3.88
C LEU A 53 -5.39 -3.13 -4.61
N GLU A 54 -6.70 -3.01 -4.81
CA GLU A 54 -7.51 -4.01 -5.49
C GLU A 54 -8.57 -3.31 -6.35
N ALA A 55 -8.99 -3.93 -7.46
CA ALA A 55 -10.08 -3.39 -8.27
C ALA A 55 -11.43 -3.52 -7.53
N LYS A 56 -12.35 -2.58 -7.77
CA LYS A 56 -13.65 -2.53 -7.08
C LYS A 56 -14.62 -3.66 -7.48
N ASN A 57 -14.41 -4.30 -8.64
CA ASN A 57 -15.09 -5.53 -9.04
C ASN A 57 -14.01 -6.55 -9.40
N ASN A 58 -13.88 -7.64 -8.63
CA ASN A 58 -12.88 -8.69 -8.88
C ASN A 58 -13.47 -10.01 -9.36
N ASP A 59 -14.79 -10.13 -9.44
CA ASP A 59 -15.41 -11.38 -9.86
C ASP A 59 -15.25 -11.59 -11.36
N PHE A 60 -14.28 -12.43 -11.71
CA PHE A 60 -14.00 -12.82 -13.09
C PHE A 60 -15.25 -13.37 -13.80
N SER A 61 -16.10 -14.13 -13.09
CA SER A 61 -17.37 -14.63 -13.61
C SER A 61 -18.32 -13.50 -14.03
N ALA A 62 -18.37 -12.41 -13.26
CA ALA A 62 -19.17 -11.23 -13.60
C ALA A 62 -18.61 -10.51 -14.84
N TYR A 63 -17.28 -10.43 -15.00
CA TYR A 63 -16.67 -9.90 -16.22
C TYR A 63 -16.87 -10.79 -17.44
N LEU A 64 -16.74 -12.10 -17.25
CA LEU A 64 -16.88 -13.10 -18.30
C LEU A 64 -18.32 -13.13 -18.83
N ASN A 65 -19.31 -13.23 -17.95
CA ASN A 65 -20.73 -13.20 -18.32
C ASN A 65 -21.10 -11.89 -19.02
N LYS A 66 -20.59 -10.75 -18.53
CA LYS A 66 -20.79 -9.43 -19.14
C LYS A 66 -20.12 -9.27 -20.51
N SER A 67 -19.08 -10.05 -20.80
CA SER A 67 -18.40 -10.04 -22.10
C SER A 67 -19.03 -11.04 -23.08
N MET A 68 -19.68 -12.09 -22.57
CA MET A 68 -20.43 -13.08 -23.34
C MET A 68 -21.84 -12.58 -23.72
N GLU A 69 -22.50 -11.83 -22.84
CA GLU A 69 -23.65 -11.01 -23.23
C GLU A 69 -23.15 -9.87 -24.11
N ASN A 70 -23.53 -9.89 -25.39
CA ASN A 70 -23.10 -8.99 -26.47
C ASN A 70 -23.60 -7.53 -26.27
N GLY A 71 -23.40 -6.96 -25.08
CA GLY A 71 -23.79 -5.63 -24.61
C GLY A 71 -22.58 -4.91 -24.04
N SER A 72 -21.75 -4.41 -24.94
CA SER A 72 -20.51 -3.70 -24.68
C SER A 72 -20.74 -2.43 -23.84
N SER A 73 -20.51 -2.54 -22.53
CA SER A 73 -20.13 -1.41 -21.71
C SER A 73 -19.23 -1.88 -20.58
N PHE A 74 -17.93 -1.91 -20.87
CA PHE A 74 -16.88 -1.96 -19.86
C PHE A 74 -17.11 -0.85 -18.83
N SER A 75 -17.66 -1.23 -17.68
CA SER A 75 -17.72 -0.36 -16.51
C SER A 75 -16.40 -0.58 -15.81
N GLY A 76 -15.36 0.13 -16.25
CA GLY A 76 -14.05 0.10 -15.59
C GLY A 76 -14.26 0.41 -14.12
N SER A 77 -13.99 -0.58 -13.27
CA SER A 77 -14.09 -0.41 -11.83
C SER A 77 -12.83 0.30 -11.36
N GLY A 78 -13.02 1.42 -10.66
CA GLY A 78 -11.93 2.12 -9.98
C GLY A 78 -11.18 1.20 -9.00
N VAL A 79 -10.16 1.76 -8.36
CA VAL A 79 -9.34 1.04 -7.38
C VAL A 79 -9.85 1.31 -5.97
N ARG A 80 -9.66 0.35 -5.07
CA ARG A 80 -9.90 0.50 -3.64
C ARG A 80 -8.70 -0.03 -2.87
N VAL A 81 -8.57 0.42 -1.63
CA VAL A 81 -7.58 -0.12 -0.70
C VAL A 81 -8.17 -1.38 -0.08
N LYS A 82 -7.50 -2.51 -0.28
CA LYS A 82 -7.91 -3.81 0.30
C LYS A 82 -7.49 -3.91 1.75
N SER A 83 -6.22 -3.63 2.01
CA SER A 83 -5.62 -3.69 3.34
C SER A 83 -4.31 -2.92 3.35
N ILE A 84 -3.87 -2.57 4.57
CA ILE A 84 -2.51 -2.11 4.85
C ILE A 84 -1.81 -3.33 5.46
N LYS A 85 -0.81 -3.88 4.77
CA LYS A 85 -0.04 -5.06 5.23
C LYS A 85 1.33 -4.62 5.71
N GLU A 86 1.75 -5.17 6.85
CA GLU A 86 3.11 -5.03 7.35
C GLU A 86 4.07 -5.94 6.56
N GLU A 87 5.26 -5.44 6.25
CA GLU A 87 6.26 -6.19 5.48
C GLU A 87 6.93 -7.22 6.39
N THR A 88 6.33 -8.41 6.45
CA THR A 88 6.89 -9.60 7.09
C THR A 88 7.64 -10.44 6.07
N ASN A 89 8.72 -11.10 6.50
CA ASN A 89 9.45 -12.02 5.65
C ASN A 89 8.82 -13.41 5.77
N ARG A 90 8.54 -14.07 4.64
CA ARG A 90 8.05 -15.45 4.64
C ARG A 90 9.25 -16.39 4.63
N VAL A 91 9.52 -17.04 5.75
CA VAL A 91 10.62 -18.01 5.90
C VAL A 91 10.04 -19.42 5.86
N TYR A 92 10.67 -20.32 5.10
CA TYR A 92 10.28 -21.73 5.06
C TYR A 92 10.84 -22.44 6.29
N ASP A 93 9.99 -22.69 7.27
CA ASP A 93 10.27 -23.53 8.42
C ASP A 93 9.06 -24.44 8.71
N PRO A 94 9.03 -25.64 8.10
CA PRO A 94 7.92 -26.58 8.27
C PRO A 94 7.87 -27.22 9.66
N THR A 95 8.86 -26.97 10.53
CA THR A 95 8.93 -27.53 11.89
C THR A 95 8.33 -26.61 12.96
N ASN A 96 8.05 -25.35 12.62
CA ASN A 96 7.50 -24.36 13.53
C ASN A 96 5.98 -24.55 13.73
N PRO A 97 5.46 -24.54 14.97
CA PRO A 97 4.03 -24.70 15.26
C PRO A 97 3.11 -23.65 14.60
N ASN A 98 3.66 -22.49 14.21
CA ASN A 98 2.92 -21.38 13.60
C ASN A 98 3.04 -21.35 12.06
N ALA A 99 3.60 -22.39 11.42
CA ALA A 99 3.75 -22.44 9.98
C ALA A 99 2.39 -22.60 9.25
N ASP A 100 2.24 -21.92 8.11
CA ASP A 100 1.11 -22.10 7.22
C ASP A 100 1.06 -23.54 6.66
N ALA A 101 -0.06 -23.93 6.03
CA ALA A 101 -0.22 -25.27 5.45
C ALA A 101 0.84 -25.61 4.37
N ALA A 102 1.63 -24.64 3.92
CA ALA A 102 2.74 -24.79 2.99
C ALA A 102 4.12 -24.79 3.67
N GLY A 103 4.19 -24.72 5.01
CA GLY A 103 5.42 -24.78 5.80
C GLY A 103 6.16 -23.45 5.95
N TYR A 104 5.49 -22.31 5.76
CA TYR A 104 6.09 -20.98 5.92
C TYR A 104 5.62 -20.28 7.19
N VAL A 105 6.55 -19.60 7.86
CA VAL A 105 6.30 -18.72 9.00
C VAL A 105 6.51 -17.27 8.54
N GLU A 106 5.61 -16.37 8.95
CA GLU A 106 5.81 -14.94 8.79
C GLU A 106 6.69 -14.44 9.95
N GLU A 107 7.97 -14.21 9.68
CA GLU A 107 8.91 -13.61 10.64
C GLU A 107 8.98 -12.10 10.46
N GLU A 108 9.11 -11.38 11.57
CA GLU A 108 9.40 -9.95 11.54
C GLU A 108 10.79 -9.73 10.95
N ASN A 109 10.83 -9.00 9.84
CA ASN A 109 12.10 -8.58 9.27
C ASN A 109 12.59 -7.41 10.12
N VAL A 110 13.39 -7.68 11.16
CA VAL A 110 13.92 -6.64 12.05
C VAL A 110 15.41 -6.48 11.78
N LYS A 111 15.88 -5.23 11.60
CA LYS A 111 17.28 -4.96 11.34
C LYS A 111 18.03 -4.93 12.68
N LEU A 112 18.86 -5.93 12.94
CA LEU A 112 19.74 -5.94 14.11
C LEU A 112 20.97 -5.05 13.83
N VAL A 113 21.14 -3.99 14.62
CA VAL A 113 22.31 -3.11 14.53
C VAL A 113 23.05 -3.15 15.85
N TYR A 114 24.36 -3.37 15.79
CA TYR A 114 25.20 -3.36 16.97
C TYR A 114 25.46 -1.92 17.41
N ASP A 115 24.83 -1.51 18.51
CA ASP A 115 25.07 -0.22 19.16
C ASP A 115 24.98 -0.40 20.69
N PRO A 116 26.10 -0.71 21.36
CA PRO A 116 26.15 -0.91 22.80
C PRO A 116 25.83 0.34 23.63
N SER A 117 25.84 1.53 23.02
CA SER A 117 25.55 2.79 23.71
C SER A 117 24.07 3.18 23.67
N HIS A 118 23.25 2.41 22.93
CA HIS A 118 21.82 2.70 22.78
C HIS A 118 21.03 2.23 24.02
N PRO A 119 20.07 3.04 24.54
CA PRO A 119 19.30 2.69 25.74
C PRO A 119 18.41 1.45 25.59
N ASP A 120 18.08 1.08 24.34
CA ASP A 120 17.30 -0.12 23.99
C ASP A 120 18.17 -1.28 23.50
N ALA A 121 19.51 -1.22 23.67
CA ALA A 121 20.39 -2.32 23.34
C ALA A 121 20.22 -3.47 24.34
N ASP A 122 20.25 -4.70 23.82
CA ASP A 122 20.27 -5.89 24.67
C ASP A 122 21.55 -5.90 25.52
N LEU A 123 21.39 -6.06 26.84
CA LEU A 123 22.45 -5.90 27.84
C LEU A 123 23.54 -6.98 27.74
N GLU A 124 23.25 -8.13 27.11
CA GLU A 124 24.21 -9.21 26.89
C GLU A 124 24.90 -9.13 25.52
N THR A 125 24.17 -8.73 24.47
CA THR A 125 24.64 -8.87 23.09
C THR A 125 25.01 -7.53 22.43
N GLY A 126 24.59 -6.40 22.99
CA GLY A 126 24.87 -5.05 22.48
C GLY A 126 24.14 -4.71 21.16
N TYR A 127 23.20 -5.55 20.74
CA TYR A 127 22.40 -5.32 19.54
C TYR A 127 21.10 -4.58 19.87
N VAL A 128 20.72 -3.68 18.97
CA VAL A 128 19.45 -2.96 18.95
C VAL A 128 18.62 -3.50 17.81
N LYS A 129 17.36 -3.81 18.11
CA LYS A 129 16.34 -4.11 17.12
C LYS A 129 15.88 -2.80 16.50
N MET A 130 16.19 -2.57 15.22
CA MET A 130 15.75 -1.38 14.48
C MET A 130 14.64 -1.72 13.48
N PRO A 131 13.73 -0.76 13.20
CA PRO A 131 12.73 -0.87 12.14
C PRO A 131 13.32 -1.29 10.78
N ASN A 132 12.53 -1.99 9.98
CA ASN A 132 12.86 -2.33 8.59
C ASN A 132 12.45 -1.26 7.57
N VAL A 133 12.46 0.00 7.99
CA VAL A 133 12.20 1.12 7.10
C VAL A 133 13.54 1.63 6.57
N ASP A 134 13.68 1.66 5.25
CA ASP A 134 14.81 2.32 4.60
C ASP A 134 14.34 3.69 4.06
N PRO A 135 14.85 4.82 4.60
CA PRO A 135 14.48 6.16 4.13
C PRO A 135 14.73 6.39 2.63
N LEU A 136 15.77 5.75 2.05
CA LEU A 136 16.06 5.87 0.63
C LEU A 136 15.00 5.14 -0.21
N ARG A 137 14.54 3.97 0.25
CA ARG A 137 13.45 3.25 -0.40
C ARG A 137 12.13 4.01 -0.27
N GLU A 138 11.82 4.55 0.92
CA GLU A 138 10.59 5.31 1.15
C GLU A 138 10.54 6.61 0.34
N THR A 139 11.66 7.30 0.16
CA THR A 139 11.70 8.49 -0.70
C THR A 139 11.44 8.16 -2.17
N VAL A 140 11.98 7.04 -2.68
CA VAL A 140 11.67 6.57 -4.04
C VAL A 140 10.20 6.20 -4.19
N ASP A 141 9.64 5.46 -3.21
CA ASP A 141 8.22 5.11 -3.20
C ASP A 141 7.33 6.36 -3.13
N LEU A 142 7.72 7.38 -2.34
CA LEU A 142 7.03 8.67 -2.25
C LEU A 142 7.05 9.39 -3.59
N ILE A 143 8.20 9.48 -4.26
CA ILE A 143 8.33 10.09 -5.58
C ILE A 143 7.43 9.37 -6.59
N SER A 144 7.40 8.03 -6.57
CA SER A 144 6.53 7.25 -7.44
C SER A 144 5.05 7.51 -7.18
N ALA A 145 4.64 7.61 -5.91
CA ALA A 145 3.27 7.91 -5.53
C ALA A 145 2.88 9.34 -5.97
N THR A 146 3.76 10.33 -5.76
CA THR A 146 3.55 11.73 -6.16
C THR A 146 3.39 11.88 -7.66
N ARG A 147 4.27 11.26 -8.46
CA ARG A 147 4.13 11.27 -9.93
C ARG A 147 2.82 10.62 -10.38
N SER A 148 2.40 9.54 -9.74
CA SER A 148 1.13 8.87 -10.05
C SER A 148 -0.08 9.74 -9.68
N TYR A 149 -0.01 10.46 -8.57
CA TYR A 149 -1.03 11.42 -8.15
C TYR A 149 -1.13 12.59 -9.13
N GLU A 150 -0.01 13.19 -9.53
CA GLU A 150 0.05 14.27 -10.54
C GLU A 150 -0.54 13.83 -11.89
N ALA A 151 -0.19 12.63 -12.35
CA ALA A 151 -0.74 12.05 -13.58
C ALA A 151 -2.26 11.88 -13.49
N ASN A 152 -2.77 11.39 -12.34
CA ASN A 152 -4.21 11.24 -12.11
C ASN A 152 -4.92 12.61 -12.04
N VAL A 153 -4.31 13.64 -11.43
CA VAL A 153 -4.86 15.00 -11.43
C VAL A 153 -4.96 15.55 -12.85
N THR A 154 -3.95 15.30 -13.68
CA THR A 154 -3.94 15.71 -15.09
C THR A 154 -5.07 15.03 -15.87
N ALA A 155 -5.23 13.71 -15.72
CA ALA A 155 -6.33 12.96 -16.32
C ALA A 155 -7.71 13.46 -15.84
N PHE A 156 -7.85 13.74 -14.54
CA PHE A 156 -9.07 14.29 -13.95
C PHE A 156 -9.45 15.64 -14.59
N ASN A 157 -8.48 16.53 -14.72
CA ASN A 157 -8.68 17.85 -15.32
C ASN A 157 -9.03 17.76 -16.80
N ALA A 158 -8.43 16.82 -17.55
CA ALA A 158 -8.80 16.55 -18.93
C ALA A 158 -10.26 16.07 -19.03
N SER A 159 -10.67 15.09 -18.21
CA SER A 159 -12.06 14.61 -18.14
C SER A 159 -13.04 15.72 -17.77
N LYS A 160 -12.70 16.56 -16.79
CA LYS A 160 -13.51 17.73 -16.40
C LYS A 160 -13.68 18.72 -17.56
N SER A 161 -12.59 19.01 -18.28
CA SER A 161 -12.62 19.94 -19.42
C SER A 161 -13.50 19.43 -20.56
N MET A 162 -13.39 18.13 -20.89
CA MET A 162 -14.26 17.48 -21.88
C MET A 162 -15.74 17.54 -21.45
N MET A 163 -16.03 17.30 -20.18
CA MET A 163 -17.40 17.38 -19.65
C MET A 163 -17.97 18.80 -19.73
N MET A 164 -17.19 19.82 -19.34
CA MET A 164 -17.61 21.22 -19.45
C MET A 164 -17.90 21.62 -20.89
N LYS A 165 -17.04 21.22 -21.83
CA LYS A 165 -17.23 21.48 -23.27
C LYS A 165 -18.48 20.76 -23.81
N ALA A 166 -18.74 19.53 -23.40
CA ALA A 166 -19.95 18.81 -23.78
C ALA A 166 -21.22 19.50 -23.26
N LEU A 167 -21.19 20.04 -22.02
CA LEU A 167 -22.29 20.82 -21.44
C LEU A 167 -22.51 22.16 -22.16
N GLU A 168 -21.44 22.80 -22.63
CA GLU A 168 -21.53 24.03 -23.45
C GLU A 168 -22.16 23.76 -24.83
N ILE A 169 -21.82 22.65 -25.47
CA ILE A 169 -22.35 22.28 -26.80
C ILE A 169 -23.83 21.83 -26.73
N GLY A 170 -24.25 21.28 -25.58
CA GLY A 170 -25.64 20.82 -25.38
C GLY A 170 -26.64 21.90 -24.98
N LYS A 171 -26.21 23.16 -24.83
CA LYS A 171 -27.06 24.35 -24.66
C LYS A 171 -27.34 25.01 -25.99
#